data_AF-A0A2T2VK79-F1
#
_entry.id   AF-A0A2T2VK79-F1
#
_cell.length_a   1.000
_cell.length_b   1.000
_cell.length_c   1.000
_cell.angle_alpha   90.00
_cell.angle_beta   90.00
_cell.angle_gamma   90.00
#
_symmetry.space_group_name_H-M   'P 1'
#
loop_
_entity.id
_entity.type
_entity.pdbx_description
1 polymer ?
#
loop_
_entity_poly.entity_id
_entity_poly.type
_entity_poly.pdbx_seq_one_letter_code
_entity_poly.pdbx_strand_id
1 'polypeptide(L)' 'WKGYLPEWLPFLGGDYFIFFKPVFNIADSAITIGVLSILLFYWDVFKD' A
#
# COMPACT_ATOMS: atom_id res chain seq x y z
N TRP A 1 1.88 -17.26 5.10
CA TRP A 1 0.74 -16.89 5.98
C TRP A 1 -0.54 -17.14 5.21
N LYS A 2 -1.45 -17.96 5.74
CA LYS A 2 -2.70 -18.29 5.05
C LYS A 2 -3.69 -17.14 5.28
N GLY A 3 -4.07 -16.42 4.22
CA GLY A 3 -4.98 -15.27 4.29
C GLY A 3 -6.42 -15.69 4.49
N TYR A 4 -6.75 -16.29 5.63
CA TYR A 4 -8.11 -16.64 5.98
C TYR A 4 -8.59 -15.76 7.13
N LEU A 5 -9.85 -15.35 7.07
CA LEU A 5 -10.50 -14.64 8.14
C LEU A 5 -10.60 -15.55 9.38
N PRO A 6 -10.46 -14.98 10.59
CA PRO A 6 -10.48 -15.76 11.81
C PRO A 6 -11.87 -16.35 12.05
N GLU A 7 -11.91 -17.58 12.56
CA GLU A 7 -13.16 -18.37 12.73
C GLU A 7 -14.17 -17.72 13.69
N TRP A 8 -13.75 -16.79 14.54
CA TRP A 8 -14.63 -16.06 15.45
C TRP A 8 -15.50 -14.99 14.76
N LEU A 9 -15.24 -14.66 13.48
CA LEU A 9 -16.07 -13.71 12.74
C LEU A 9 -17.43 -14.35 12.38
N PRO A 10 -18.56 -13.76 12.79
CA PRO A 10 -19.86 -14.30 12.41
C PRO A 10 -20.05 -14.20 10.89
N PHE A 11 -20.52 -15.30 10.29
CA PHE A 11 -20.81 -15.46 8.85
C PHE A 11 -19.63 -15.45 7.86
N LEU A 12 -18.50 -14.80 8.19
CA LEU A 12 -17.33 -14.64 7.29
C LEU A 12 -16.08 -15.37 7.82
N GLY A 13 -16.17 -16.02 8.99
CA GLY A 13 -15.06 -16.75 9.60
C GLY A 13 -14.64 -17.96 8.77
N GLY A 14 -13.33 -18.09 8.52
CA GLY A 14 -12.78 -19.16 7.70
C GLY A 14 -12.77 -18.88 6.19
N ASP A 15 -13.27 -17.72 5.73
CA ASP A 15 -13.19 -17.34 4.32
C ASP A 15 -11.78 -16.89 3.91
N TYR A 16 -11.38 -17.24 2.69
CA TYR A 16 -10.12 -16.77 2.13
C TYR A 16 -10.23 -15.28 1.78
N PHE A 17 -9.47 -14.46 2.48
CA PHE A 17 -9.43 -13.02 2.34
C PHE A 17 -8.00 -12.53 2.18
N ILE A 18 -7.74 -11.85 1.07
CA ILE A 18 -6.48 -11.14 0.85
C ILE A 18 -6.69 -9.69 1.25
N PHE A 19 -6.24 -9.34 2.47
CA PHE A 19 -6.38 -7.99 3.04
C PHE A 19 -5.79 -6.89 2.15
N PHE A 20 -4.71 -7.19 1.44
CA PHE A 20 -4.08 -6.26 0.52
C PHE A 20 -3.58 -7.02 -0.70
N LYS A 21 -4.21 -6.79 -1.86
CA LYS A 21 -3.66 -7.15 -3.17
C LYS A 21 -3.06 -5.89 -3.77
N PRO A 22 -1.82 -5.52 -3.44
CA PRO A 22 -1.18 -4.39 -4.10
C PRO A 22 -1.10 -4.69 -5.60
N VAL A 23 -1.86 -3.93 -6.40
CA VAL A 23 -1.72 -3.93 -7.87
C VAL A 23 -0.72 -2.82 -8.23
N PHE A 24 0.47 -2.85 -7.62
CA PHE A 24 1.52 -1.87 -7.88
C PHE A 24 2.57 -2.48 -8.78
N ASN A 25 2.88 -1.81 -9.88
CA ASN A 25 4.02 -2.16 -10.71
C ASN A 25 5.31 -1.58 -10.11
N ILE A 26 6.46 -2.13 -10.49
CA ILE A 26 7.78 -1.56 -10.21
C ILE A 26 7.85 -0.12 -10.75
N ALA A 27 7.21 0.14 -11.89
CA ALA A 27 7.11 1.48 -12.47
C ALA A 27 6.42 2.49 -11.52
N ASP A 28 5.29 2.11 -10.94
CA ASP A 28 4.53 2.98 -10.03
C ASP A 28 5.31 3.25 -8.73
N SER A 29 6.06 2.26 -8.25
CA SER A 29 6.97 2.40 -7.11
C SER A 29 8.10 3.40 -7.42
N ALA A 30 8.69 3.33 -8.61
CA ALA A 30 9.75 4.25 -9.03
C ALA A 30 9.25 5.69 -9.15
N ILE A 31 8.06 5.90 -9.73
CA ILE A 31 7.42 7.22 -9.81
C ILE A 31 7.13 7.75 -8.40
N THR A 32 6.56 6.93 -7.52
CA THR A 32 6.22 7.32 -6.15
C THR A 32 7.46 7.74 -5.36
N ILE A 33 8.55 6.97 -5.43
CA ILE A 33 9.82 7.29 -4.77
C ILE A 33 10.43 8.57 -5.35
N GLY A 34 10.37 8.76 -6.68
CA GLY A 34 10.87 9.97 -7.34
C GLY A 34 10.15 11.23 -6.88
N VAL A 35 8.81 11.22 -6.89
CA VAL A 35 7.99 12.35 -6.41
C VAL A 35 8.26 12.62 -4.92
N LEU A 36 8.30 11.57 -4.10
CA LEU A 36 8.53 11.71 -2.67
C LEU A 36 9.94 12.26 -2.37
N SER A 37 10.95 11.85 -3.13
CA SER A 37 12.30 12.40 -3.03
C SER A 37 12.34 13.89 -3.40
N ILE A 38 11.62 14.28 -4.44
CA ILE A 38 11.51 15.70 -4.84
C ILE A 38 10.86 16.50 -3.71
N LEU A 39 9.73 16.03 -3.15
CA LEU A 39 9.04 16.72 -2.06
C LEU A 39 9.90 16.85 -0.79
N LEU A 40 10.67 15.82 -0.45
CA LEU A 40 11.51 15.84 0.76
C LEU A 40 12.77 16.70 0.61
N PHE A 41 13.47 16.62 -0.53
CA PHE A 41 14.76 17.27 -0.71
C PHE A 41 14.68 18.64 -1.39
N TYR A 42 13.61 18.91 -2.16
CA TYR A 42 13.37 20.20 -2.80
C TYR A 42 12.18 20.93 -2.17
N TRP A 43 11.88 20.65 -0.90
CA TRP A 43 10.82 21.32 -0.15
C TRP A 43 10.90 22.85 -0.21
N ASP A 44 12.12 23.40 -0.21
CA ASP A 44 12.34 24.85 -0.27
C ASP A 44 11.88 25.49 -1.60
N VAL A 45 11.81 24.72 -2.69
CA VAL A 45 11.23 25.19 -3.97
C VAL A 45 9.72 25.45 -3.84
N PHE A 46 9.06 24.83 -2.86
CA PHE A 46 7.62 24.93 -2.63
C PHE A 46 7.26 25.91 -1.50
N LYS A 47 8.24 26.65 -0.94
CA LYS A 47 8.04 27.58 0.19
C LYS A 47 7.61 29.00 -0.19
N ASP A 48 7.48 29.29 -1.49
CA ASP A 48 6.94 30.56 -1.99
C ASP A 48 5.40 30.62 -1.93
#